data_AF-A0A7V1M0K9-F1
#
_entry.id   AF-A0A7V1M0K9-F1
#
_cell.length_a   1.000
_cell.length_b   1.000
_cell.length_c   1.000
_cell.angle_alpha   90.00
_cell.angle_beta   90.00
_cell.angle_gamma   90.00
#
_symmetry.space_group_name_H-M   'P 1'
#
loop_
_entity.id
_entity.type
_entity.pdbx_description
1 polymer ?
#
loop_
_entity_poly.entity_id
_entity_poly.type
_entity_poly.pdbx_seq_one_letter_code
_entity_poly.pdbx_strand_id
1 'polypeptide(L)'
;MNRTKREPVAPIRPSARDPIAQWLDVFTRLLGLPDVERQRIRDELEDHLRNRVDDLMILGMPEVEAVTKAVAELGETADLAKRFKAAHHSPNRRFLMPTVLTAVAGMALAISVFNLGS
;
A
#
# COMPACT_ATOMS: atom_id res chain seq x y z
N MET A 1 -16.45 11.06 45.40
CA MET A 1 -15.24 10.55 44.72
C MET A 1 -15.64 9.37 43.84
N ASN A 2 -15.28 9.20 42.56
CA ASN A 2 -14.48 9.95 41.60
C ASN A 2 -15.08 9.69 40.20
N ARG A 3 -15.42 10.75 39.46
CA ARG A 3 -15.76 10.64 38.03
C ARG A 3 -14.45 10.43 37.27
N THR A 4 -14.22 9.24 36.72
CA THR A 4 -13.21 9.04 35.69
C THR A 4 -13.68 9.80 34.45
N LYS A 5 -13.21 11.04 34.32
CA LYS A 5 -13.39 11.90 33.16
C LYS A 5 -12.71 11.18 32.00
N ARG A 6 -13.46 10.47 31.16
CA ARG A 6 -12.95 9.93 29.90
C ARG A 6 -12.47 11.15 29.10
N GLU A 7 -11.16 11.26 28.90
CA GLU A 7 -10.62 12.30 28.05
C GLU A 7 -11.22 12.15 26.66
N PRO A 8 -11.67 13.25 26.02
CA PRO A 8 -12.14 13.19 24.65
C PRO A 8 -10.98 12.74 23.76
N VAL A 9 -11.17 11.62 23.06
CA VAL A 9 -10.27 11.18 21.97
C VAL A 9 -10.04 12.39 21.07
N ALA A 10 -8.78 12.82 20.99
CA ALA A 10 -8.42 13.99 20.19
C ALA A 10 -8.93 13.78 18.76
N PRO A 11 -9.54 14.80 18.11
CA PRO A 11 -9.94 14.69 16.72
C PRO A 11 -8.70 14.37 15.89
N ILE A 12 -8.75 13.29 15.11
CA ILE A 12 -7.75 12.96 14.11
C ILE A 12 -7.69 14.17 13.17
N ARG A 13 -6.67 15.01 13.34
CA ARG A 13 -6.43 16.13 12.42
C ARG A 13 -5.81 15.50 11.18
N PRO A 14 -6.39 15.65 9.97
CA PRO A 14 -5.68 15.28 8.76
C PRO A 14 -4.40 16.10 8.74
N SER A 15 -3.27 15.42 8.97
CA SER A 15 -1.96 16.03 8.95
C SER A 15 -1.68 16.52 7.52
N ALA A 16 -0.89 17.58 7.43
CA ALA A 16 -0.33 18.18 6.22
C ALA A 16 -0.45 17.33 4.94
N ARG A 17 -1.16 17.84 3.93
CA ARG A 17 -1.09 17.42 2.52
C ARG A 17 -1.01 15.88 2.37
N ASP A 18 -2.16 15.22 2.20
CA ASP A 18 -2.28 13.76 2.17
C ASP A 18 -1.10 13.05 1.45
N PRO A 19 -0.23 12.35 2.19
CA PRO A 19 0.95 11.70 1.63
C PRO A 19 0.61 10.56 0.67
N ILE A 20 -0.52 9.86 0.88
CA ILE A 20 -0.99 8.78 -0.01
C ILE A 20 -1.34 9.37 -1.37
N ALA A 21 -2.15 10.44 -1.39
CA ALA A 21 -2.54 11.11 -2.62
C ALA A 21 -1.33 11.64 -3.41
N GLN A 22 -0.35 12.26 -2.74
CA GLN A 22 0.86 12.76 -3.38
C GLN A 22 1.70 11.63 -4.02
N TRP A 23 1.88 10.53 -3.31
CA TRP A 23 2.61 9.38 -3.85
C TRP A 23 1.89 8.78 -5.05
N LEU A 24 0.57 8.62 -4.99
CA LEU A 24 -0.25 8.10 -6.08
C LEU A 24 -0.19 8.96 -7.34
N ASP A 25 -0.20 10.29 -7.18
CA ASP A 25 -0.09 11.20 -8.31
C ASP A 25 1.25 11.03 -9.04
N VAL A 26 2.35 10.81 -8.31
CA VAL A 26 3.65 10.52 -8.91
C VAL A 26 3.66 9.13 -9.55
N PHE A 27 3.22 8.11 -8.81
CA PHE A 27 3.24 6.72 -9.26
C PHE A 27 2.41 6.52 -10.54
N THR A 28 1.18 7.03 -10.57
CA THR A 28 0.27 6.87 -11.71
C THR A 28 0.73 7.63 -12.96
N ARG A 29 1.44 8.76 -12.80
CA ARG A 29 2.12 9.45 -13.92
C ARG A 29 3.22 8.59 -14.54
N LEU A 30 3.95 7.82 -13.74
CA LEU A 30 5.01 6.93 -14.23
C LEU A 30 4.48 5.72 -15.00
N LEU A 31 3.20 5.35 -14.83
CA LEU A 31 2.59 4.24 -15.55
C LEU A 31 2.31 4.55 -17.03
N GLY A 32 2.25 5.83 -17.42
CA GLY A 32 2.03 6.24 -18.81
C GLY A 32 0.67 5.83 -19.39
N LEU A 33 -0.36 5.67 -18.54
CA LEU A 33 -1.69 5.20 -18.93
C LEU A 33 -2.61 6.35 -19.41
N PRO A 34 -3.61 6.06 -20.27
CA PRO A 34 -4.66 7.02 -20.63
C PRO A 34 -5.38 7.57 -19.40
N ASP A 35 -5.83 8.83 -19.43
CA ASP A 35 -6.30 9.53 -18.23
C ASP A 35 -7.47 8.84 -17.51
N VAL A 36 -8.43 8.28 -18.25
CA VAL A 36 -9.57 7.54 -17.67
C VAL A 36 -9.11 6.28 -16.93
N GLU A 37 -8.20 5.52 -17.53
CA GLU A 37 -7.66 4.30 -16.93
C GLU A 37 -6.73 4.62 -15.74
N ARG A 38 -5.96 5.70 -15.86
CA ARG A 38 -5.12 6.23 -14.81
C ARG A 38 -5.94 6.62 -13.58
N GLN A 39 -7.05 7.32 -13.76
CA GLN A 39 -7.93 7.71 -12.66
C GLN A 39 -8.54 6.48 -11.98
N ARG A 40 -9.05 5.52 -12.75
CA ARG A 40 -9.60 4.27 -12.20
C ARG A 40 -8.57 3.52 -11.34
N ILE A 41 -7.36 3.35 -11.85
CA ILE A 41 -6.28 2.67 -11.11
C ILE A 41 -5.84 3.50 -9.90
N ARG A 42 -5.81 4.82 -10.02
CA ARG A 42 -5.50 5.72 -8.89
C ARG A 42 -6.48 5.51 -7.75
N ASP A 43 -7.78 5.49 -8.05
CA ASP A 43 -8.84 5.33 -7.05
C ASP A 43 -8.75 3.95 -6.37
N GLU A 44 -8.56 2.88 -7.15
CA GLU A 44 -8.38 1.51 -6.62
C GLU A 44 -7.15 1.40 -5.70
N LEU A 45 -6.03 2.01 -6.09
CA LEU A 45 -4.80 2.01 -5.27
C LEU A 45 -4.94 2.88 -4.02
N GLU A 46 -5.70 3.98 -4.10
CA GLU A 46 -5.99 4.83 -2.94
C GLU A 46 -6.77 4.05 -1.88
N ASP A 47 -7.86 3.41 -2.27
CA ASP A 47 -8.65 2.57 -1.36
C ASP A 47 -7.81 1.46 -0.75
N HIS A 48 -6.98 0.80 -1.57
CA HIS A 48 -6.09 -0.26 -1.09
C HIS A 48 -5.07 0.24 -0.06
N LEU A 49 -4.40 1.36 -0.33
CA LEU A 49 -3.42 1.94 0.58
C LEU A 49 -4.06 2.38 1.89
N ARG A 50 -5.24 3.00 1.84
CA ARG A 50 -5.97 3.43 3.04
C ARG A 50 -6.37 2.24 3.91
N ASN A 51 -6.96 1.21 3.31
CA ASN A 51 -7.30 -0.02 4.02
C ASN A 51 -6.06 -0.65 4.66
N ARG A 52 -4.92 -0.64 3.95
CA ARG A 52 -3.67 -1.19 4.49
C ARG A 52 -3.12 -0.38 5.67
N VAL A 53 -3.23 0.94 5.62
CA VAL A 53 -2.87 1.82 6.74
C VAL A 53 -3.74 1.54 7.94
N ASP A 54 -5.06 1.42 7.74
CA ASP A 54 -6.00 1.09 8.82
C ASP A 54 -5.66 -0.25 9.47
N ASP A 55 -5.37 -1.28 8.68
CA ASP A 55 -4.93 -2.59 9.19
C ASP A 55 -3.66 -2.49 10.05
N LEU A 56 -2.67 -1.70 9.61
CA LEU A 56 -1.43 -1.49 10.35
C LEU A 56 -1.66 -0.72 11.65
N MET A 57 -2.56 0.27 11.63
CA MET A 57 -2.95 1.02 12.83
C MET A 57 -3.73 0.16 13.82
N ILE A 58 -4.59 -0.75 13.34
CA ILE A 58 -5.27 -1.75 14.18
C ILE A 58 -4.25 -2.65 14.90
N LEU A 59 -3.13 -2.97 14.25
CA LEU A 59 -2.01 -3.70 14.84
C LEU A 59 -1.14 -2.86 15.80
N GLY A 60 -1.51 -1.60 16.04
CA GLY A 60 -0.84 -0.71 16.98
C GLY A 60 0.28 0.14 16.38
N MET A 61 0.44 0.16 15.05
CA MET A 61 1.43 1.00 14.38
C MET A 61 0.98 2.47 14.37
N PRO A 62 1.85 3.45 14.68
CA PRO A 62 1.54 4.86 14.49
C PRO A 62 1.22 5.18 13.03
N GLU A 63 0.26 6.08 12.78
CA GLU A 63 -0.23 6.43 11.44
C GLU A 63 0.89 6.78 10.43
N VAL A 64 1.88 7.58 10.85
CA VAL A 64 3.01 7.98 9.98
C VAL A 64 3.87 6.78 9.55
N GLU A 65 4.11 5.84 10.46
CA GLU A 65 4.82 4.60 10.14
C GLU A 65 3.95 3.68 9.28
N ALA A 66 2.65 3.59 9.57
CA ALA A 66 1.71 2.78 8.81
C ALA A 66 1.62 3.23 7.34
N VAL A 67 1.51 4.55 7.10
CA VAL A 67 1.54 5.13 5.74
C VAL A 67 2.85 4.81 5.04
N THR A 68 3.98 5.04 5.72
CA THR A 68 5.31 4.78 5.15
C THR A 68 5.46 3.31 4.74
N LYS A 69 5.01 2.40 5.60
CA LYS A 69 5.07 0.95 5.36
C LYS A 69 4.13 0.50 4.25
N ALA A 70 2.89 0.98 4.24
CA ALA A 70 1.92 0.63 3.20
C ALA A 70 2.40 1.04 1.80
N VAL A 71 2.99 2.24 1.68
CA VAL A 71 3.57 2.73 0.42
C VAL A 71 4.78 1.89 -0.01
N ALA A 72 5.65 1.51 0.93
CA ALA A 72 6.81 0.66 0.64
C ALA A 72 6.38 -0.74 0.14
N GLU A 73 5.44 -1.38 0.83
CA GLU A 73 4.90 -2.71 0.46
C GLU A 73 4.31 -2.71 -0.97
N LEU A 74 3.57 -1.64 -1.32
CA LEU A 74 3.00 -1.50 -2.65
C LEU A 74 4.08 -1.28 -3.74
N GLY A 75 5.09 -0.45 -3.45
CA GLY A 75 6.21 -0.21 -4.37
C GLY A 75 7.02 -1.47 -4.68
N GLU A 76 7.33 -2.27 -3.66
CA GLU A 76 8.03 -3.56 -3.81
C GLU A 76 7.22 -4.54 -4.67
N THR A 77 5.91 -4.60 -4.44
CA THR A 77 5.00 -5.46 -5.21
C THR A 77 4.94 -5.04 -6.69
N ALA A 78 4.87 -3.73 -6.96
CA ALA A 78 4.87 -3.19 -8.31
C ALA A 78 6.17 -3.50 -9.05
N ASP A 79 7.32 -3.40 -8.38
CA ASP A 79 8.61 -3.71 -8.98
C ASP A 79 8.80 -5.21 -9.23
N LEU A 80 8.29 -6.07 -8.35
CA LEU A 80 8.26 -7.52 -8.57
C LEU A 80 7.44 -7.88 -9.80
N ALA A 81 6.25 -7.29 -9.95
CA ALA A 81 5.38 -7.50 -11.11
C ALA A 81 6.06 -7.06 -12.43
N LYS A 82 6.77 -5.92 -12.42
CA LYS A 82 7.55 -5.46 -13.59
C LYS A 82 8.66 -6.46 -13.96
N ARG A 83 9.42 -6.95 -12.98
CA ARG A 83 10.50 -7.94 -13.20
C ARG A 83 9.97 -9.25 -13.74
N PHE A 84 8.84 -9.73 -13.22
CA PHE A 84 8.18 -10.93 -13.71
C PHE A 84 7.69 -10.76 -15.15
N LYS A 85 7.04 -9.63 -15.47
CA LYS A 85 6.65 -9.30 -16.84
C LYS A 85 7.84 -9.23 -17.79
N ALA A 86 8.95 -8.62 -17.37
CA ALA A 86 10.17 -8.54 -18.18
C ALA A 86 10.81 -9.91 -18.43
N ALA A 87 10.84 -10.79 -17.42
CA ALA A 87 11.36 -12.15 -17.55
C ALA A 87 10.48 -13.04 -18.45
N HIS A 88 9.16 -12.81 -18.46
CA HIS A 88 8.21 -13.53 -19.30
C HIS A 88 8.08 -12.97 -20.72
N HIS A 89 8.65 -11.79 -21.02
CA HIS A 89 8.58 -11.17 -22.34
C HIS A 89 9.74 -11.62 -23.25
N SER A 90 9.83 -12.93 -23.50
CA SER A 90 10.51 -13.47 -24.69
C SER A 90 9.72 -13.05 -25.95
N PRO A 91 10.35 -12.67 -27.08
CA PRO A 91 9.70 -11.93 -28.15
C PRO A 91 8.84 -12.85 -29.02
N ASN A 92 7.65 -13.19 -28.57
CA ASN A 92 6.55 -13.60 -29.45
C ASN A 92 5.26 -12.93 -29.00
N ARG A 93 5.23 -11.64 -29.33
CA ARG A 93 4.11 -10.86 -29.85
C ARG A 93 2.71 -11.47 -29.66
N ARG A 94 1.84 -10.65 -29.05
CA ARG A 94 0.37 -10.65 -29.14
C ARG A 94 -0.30 -11.55 -28.10
N PHE A 95 -0.58 -10.99 -26.93
CA PHE A 95 -1.94 -10.72 -26.44
C PHE A 95 -1.79 -9.86 -25.18
N LEU A 96 -2.26 -8.60 -25.24
CA LEU A 96 -2.60 -7.84 -24.05
C LEU A 96 -3.84 -8.53 -23.45
N MET A 97 -3.63 -9.51 -22.59
CA MET A 97 -4.68 -9.97 -21.69
C MET A 97 -4.84 -8.89 -20.61
N PRO A 98 -6.06 -8.42 -20.32
CA PRO A 98 -6.32 -7.72 -19.07
C PRO A 98 -6.32 -8.80 -18.00
N THR A 99 -5.14 -9.20 -17.52
CA THR A 99 -5.04 -10.09 -16.38
C THR A 99 -5.49 -9.28 -15.18
N VAL A 100 -6.79 -9.40 -14.88
CA VAL A 100 -7.36 -9.21 -13.55
C VAL A 100 -6.51 -10.08 -12.64
N LEU A 101 -5.49 -9.48 -12.01
CA LEU A 101 -4.76 -10.14 -10.94
C LEU A 101 -5.65 -10.01 -9.71
N THR A 102 -6.58 -10.97 -9.62
CA THR A 102 -7.24 -11.38 -8.40
C THR A 102 -6.22 -11.48 -7.27
N ALA A 103 -6.54 -10.84 -6.15
CA ALA A 103 -5.80 -10.90 -4.90
C ALA A 103 -5.40 -12.35 -4.54
N VAL A 104 -4.11 -12.60 -4.44
CA VAL A 104 -3.62 -13.71 -3.60
C VAL A 104 -3.41 -13.12 -2.22
N ALA A 105 -4.42 -13.30 -1.38
CA ALA A 105 -4.28 -13.19 0.05
C ALA A 105 -3.31 -14.27 0.56
N GLY A 106 -2.39 -13.87 1.44
CA GLY A 106 -1.82 -14.74 2.46
C GLY A 106 -0.52 -15.47 2.10
N MET A 107 0.60 -14.94 2.63
CA MET A 107 1.36 -15.69 3.64
C MET A 107 2.22 -14.71 4.46
N ALA A 108 1.72 -14.33 5.63
CA ALA A 108 2.55 -13.80 6.69
C ALA A 108 3.37 -14.95 7.28
N LEU A 109 4.69 -14.91 7.17
CA LEU A 109 5.59 -15.58 8.10
C LEU A 109 6.75 -14.66 8.43
N ALA A 110 6.54 -13.82 9.45
CA ALA A 110 7.63 -13.25 10.22
C ALA A 110 8.19 -14.36 11.11
N ILE A 111 9.42 -14.81 10.83
CA ILE A 111 10.25 -15.49 11.81
C ILE A 111 11.51 -14.65 11.96
N SER A 112 11.41 -13.60 12.78
CA SER A 112 12.58 -12.99 13.41
C SER A 112 12.79 -13.68 14.74
N VAL A 113 13.62 -14.73 14.76
CA VAL A 113 14.22 -15.20 16.01
C VAL A 113 15.55 -14.46 16.15
N PHE A 114 15.50 -13.29 16.77
CA PHE A 114 16.63 -12.81 17.55
C PHE A 114 16.53 -13.53 18.89
N ASN A 115 17.51 -14.39 19.20
CA ASN A 115 17.77 -14.71 20.60
C ASN A 115 19.23 -14.39 20.93
N LEU A 116 19.33 -13.76 22.08
CA LEU A 116 20.42 -13.00 22.65
C LEU A 116 21.29 -13.95 23.49
N GLY A 117 22.61 -13.77 23.42
CA GLY A 117 23.52 -14.08 24.53
C GLY A 117 23.84 -15.54 24.80
N SER A 118 25.11 -15.89 24.60
CA SER A 118 25.97 -16.60 25.57
C SER A 118 27.42 -16.37 25.16
#